data_AF-A0A964NHQ1-F1
#
_entry.id   AF-A0A964NHQ1-F1
#
_cell.length_a   1.000
_cell.length_b   1.000
_cell.length_c   1.000
_cell.angle_alpha   90.00
_cell.angle_beta   90.00
_cell.angle_gamma   90.00
#
_symmetry.space_group_name_H-M   'P 1'
#
loop_
_entity.id
_entity.type
_entity.pdbx_description
1 polymer ?
#
loop_
_entity_poly.entity_id
_entity_poly.type
_entity_poly.pdbx_seq_one_letter_code
_entity_poly.pdbx_strand_id
1 'polypeptide(L)'
;MTLMLQIHVDHIAAAERVLAALEDSSADLFRVARHVSAIPELGRRMTDQASDRARRPVRLVEDAIVMLGAQILESATRTLIEEWLHALEQPGLARVVTPLGCATPSPELRRTFRPLARGA
;
A
#
# COMPACT_ATOMS: atom_id res chain seq x y z
N MET A 1 10.02 12.02 16.30
CA MET A 1 8.72 11.39 15.94
C MET A 1 8.60 11.25 14.41
N THR A 2 9.65 10.77 13.76
CA THR A 2 9.79 10.70 12.28
C THR A 2 9.52 9.30 11.74
N LEU A 3 9.68 8.28 12.59
CA LEU A 3 9.62 6.86 12.20
C LEU A 3 8.23 6.40 11.74
N MET A 4 7.15 6.83 12.39
CA MET A 4 5.81 6.35 12.02
C MET A 4 5.36 6.87 10.65
N LEU A 5 5.66 8.13 10.33
CA LEU A 5 5.35 8.70 9.02
C LEU A 5 6.18 8.04 7.91
N GLN A 6 7.47 7.77 8.17
CA GLN A 6 8.35 7.05 7.24
C GLN A 6 7.83 5.65 6.92
N ILE A 7 7.38 4.91 7.94
CA ILE A 7 6.80 3.56 7.77
C ILE A 7 5.55 3.60 6.87
N HIS A 8 4.63 4.57 7.08
CA HIS A 8 3.44 4.68 6.22
C HIS A 8 3.78 5.03 4.77
N VAL A 9 4.73 5.94 4.56
CA VAL A 9 5.17 6.32 3.21
C VAL A 9 5.86 5.16 2.49
N ASP A 10 6.68 4.38 3.20
CA ASP A 10 7.34 3.20 2.64
C ASP A 10 6.33 2.11 2.26
N HIS A 11 5.28 1.90 3.06
CA HIS A 11 4.20 0.96 2.73
C HIS A 11 3.37 1.42 1.53
N ILE A 12 3.03 2.71 1.42
CA ILE A 12 2.34 3.25 0.26
C ILE A 12 3.20 3.08 -1.01
N ALA A 13 4.48 3.44 -0.95
CA ALA A 13 5.40 3.26 -2.07
C ALA A 13 5.60 1.78 -2.44
N ALA A 14 5.56 0.86 -1.47
CA ALA A 14 5.55 -0.57 -1.75
C ALA A 14 4.27 -1.01 -2.48
N ALA A 15 3.10 -0.54 -2.05
CA ALA A 15 1.82 -0.86 -2.67
C ALA A 15 1.71 -0.30 -4.10
N GLU A 16 2.20 0.92 -4.36
CA GLU A 16 2.29 1.46 -5.72
C GLU A 16 3.16 0.61 -6.64
N ARG A 17 4.26 0.03 -6.13
CA ARG A 17 5.08 -0.91 -6.91
C ARG A 17 4.34 -2.21 -7.23
N VAL A 18 3.43 -2.67 -6.37
CA VAL A 18 2.54 -3.81 -6.67
C VAL A 18 1.61 -3.46 -7.84
N LEU A 19 0.96 -2.29 -7.80
CA LEU A 19 0.08 -1.83 -8.88
C LEU A 19 0.83 -1.71 -10.21
N ALA A 20 2.00 -1.06 -10.20
CA ALA A 20 2.83 -0.92 -11.40
C ALA A 20 3.26 -2.28 -11.96
N ALA A 21 3.56 -3.26 -11.09
CA ALA A 21 3.88 -4.62 -11.51
C ALA A 21 2.66 -5.38 -12.06
N LEU A 22 1.43 -5.04 -11.67
CA LEU A 22 0.22 -5.67 -12.21
C LEU A 22 -0.20 -5.09 -13.57
N GLU A 23 0.06 -3.81 -13.80
CA GLU A 23 -0.20 -3.14 -15.09
C GLU A 23 0.76 -3.59 -16.19
N ASP A 24 2.00 -3.98 -15.81
CA ASP A 24 2.94 -4.59 -16.72
C ASP A 24 2.49 -6.01 -17.06
N SER A 25 1.81 -6.17 -18.20
CA SER A 25 1.37 -7.46 -18.74
C SER A 25 2.47 -8.51 -18.94
N SER A 26 3.75 -8.12 -18.87
CA SER A 26 4.90 -9.02 -18.91
C SER A 26 5.44 -9.42 -17.53
N ALA A 27 4.88 -8.87 -16.46
CA ALA A 27 5.37 -9.09 -15.12
C ALA A 27 5.14 -10.53 -14.67
N ASP A 28 6.24 -11.14 -14.24
CA ASP A 28 6.25 -12.43 -13.59
C ASP A 28 5.47 -12.36 -12.26
N LEU A 29 4.52 -13.28 -12.07
CA LEU A 29 3.75 -13.44 -10.83
C LEU A 29 4.66 -13.59 -9.60
N PHE A 30 5.86 -14.16 -9.75
CA PHE A 30 6.85 -14.20 -8.66
C PHE A 30 7.35 -12.81 -8.26
N ARG A 31 7.54 -11.90 -9.22
CA ARG A 31 7.95 -10.52 -8.95
C ARG A 31 6.84 -9.78 -8.21
N VAL A 32 5.59 -9.97 -8.62
CA VAL A 32 4.41 -9.43 -7.94
C VAL A 32 4.33 -9.96 -6.51
N ALA A 33 4.44 -11.28 -6.31
CA ALA A 33 4.39 -11.89 -4.99
C ALA A 33 5.50 -11.41 -4.05
N ARG A 34 6.70 -11.12 -4.57
CA ARG A 34 7.79 -10.52 -3.80
C ARG A 34 7.43 -9.11 -3.31
N HIS A 35 6.79 -8.30 -4.15
CA HIS A 35 6.32 -6.97 -3.74
C HIS A 35 5.19 -7.05 -2.71
N VAL A 36 4.25 -7.98 -2.88
CA VAL A 36 3.17 -8.21 -1.91
C VAL A 36 3.70 -8.70 -0.56
N SER A 37 4.70 -9.56 -0.56
CA SER A 37 5.32 -10.10 0.67
C SER A 37 6.07 -9.03 1.47
N ALA A 38 6.49 -7.93 0.84
CA ALA A 38 7.08 -6.78 1.50
C ALA A 38 6.05 -5.91 2.24
N ILE A 39 4.74 -6.22 2.09
CA ILE A 39 3.63 -5.51 2.70
C ILE A 39 2.85 -6.52 3.58
N PRO A 40 3.20 -6.67 4.86
CA PRO A 40 2.66 -7.74 5.71
C PRO A 40 1.12 -7.75 5.79
N GLU A 41 0.49 -6.57 5.78
CA GLU A 41 -0.96 -6.45 5.82
C GLU A 41 -1.63 -6.95 4.53
N LEU A 42 -1.09 -6.59 3.37
CA LEU A 42 -1.61 -7.05 2.08
C LEU A 42 -1.40 -8.56 1.93
N GLY A 43 -0.21 -9.06 2.26
CA GLY A 43 0.08 -10.50 2.23
C GLY A 43 -0.91 -11.31 3.06
N ARG A 44 -1.20 -10.86 4.29
CA ARG A 44 -2.19 -11.48 5.18
C ARG A 44 -3.61 -11.43 4.59
N ARG A 45 -4.07 -10.27 4.09
CA ARG A 45 -5.40 -10.15 3.46
C ARG A 45 -5.55 -11.14 2.30
N MET A 46 -4.51 -11.30 1.47
CA MET A 46 -4.50 -12.24 0.36
C MET A 46 -4.56 -13.70 0.84
N THR A 47 -3.74 -14.10 1.81
CA THR A 47 -3.74 -15.47 2.33
C THR A 47 -5.04 -15.83 3.04
N ASP A 48 -5.64 -14.88 3.78
CA ASP A 48 -6.92 -15.09 4.47
C ASP A 48 -8.04 -15.26 3.45
N GLN A 49 -8.16 -14.35 2.48
CA GLN A 49 -9.17 -14.43 1.43
C GLN A 49 -9.03 -15.70 0.57
N ALA A 50 -7.79 -16.10 0.25
CA ALA A 50 -7.52 -17.34 -0.47
C ALA A 50 -7.89 -18.57 0.38
N SER A 51 -7.61 -18.56 1.68
CA SER A 51 -7.97 -19.63 2.59
C SER A 51 -9.49 -19.82 2.68
N ASP A 52 -10.22 -18.71 2.80
CA ASP A 52 -11.69 -18.69 2.83
C ASP A 52 -12.28 -19.25 1.54
N ARG A 53 -11.75 -18.81 0.39
CA ARG A 53 -12.18 -19.30 -0.94
C ARG A 53 -11.88 -20.79 -1.12
N ALA A 54 -10.72 -21.25 -0.66
CA ALA A 54 -10.27 -22.64 -0.79
C ALA A 54 -10.93 -23.58 0.23
N ARG A 55 -11.58 -23.04 1.28
CA ARG A 55 -12.04 -23.79 2.46
C ARG A 55 -10.93 -24.62 3.09
N ARG A 56 -9.68 -24.17 2.97
CA ARG A 56 -8.47 -24.79 3.54
C ARG A 56 -7.39 -23.72 3.72
N PRO A 57 -6.44 -23.92 4.66
CA PRO A 57 -5.39 -22.94 4.88
C PRO A 57 -4.48 -22.75 3.65
N VAL A 58 -4.33 -21.49 3.21
CA VAL A 58 -3.36 -21.04 2.21
C VAL A 58 -2.35 -20.17 2.94
N ARG A 59 -1.09 -20.61 2.99
CA ARG A 59 -0.03 -19.93 3.78
C ARG A 59 0.96 -19.13 2.94
N LEU A 60 1.03 -19.42 1.64
CA LEU A 60 1.94 -18.76 0.72
C LEU A 60 1.21 -17.66 -0.03
N VAL A 61 1.83 -16.49 -0.10
CA VAL A 61 1.31 -15.33 -0.86
C VAL A 61 1.23 -15.66 -2.34
N GLU A 62 2.18 -16.43 -2.88
CA GLU A 62 2.19 -16.85 -4.28
C GLU A 62 0.95 -17.68 -4.62
N ASP A 63 0.65 -18.69 -3.81
CA ASP A 63 -0.55 -19.53 -3.96
C ASP A 63 -1.84 -18.69 -3.85
N ALA A 64 -1.86 -17.74 -2.92
CA ALA A 64 -3.01 -16.85 -2.74
C ALA A 64 -3.24 -15.96 -3.97
N ILE A 65 -2.17 -15.39 -4.54
CA ILE A 65 -2.24 -14.54 -5.75
C ILE A 65 -2.68 -15.37 -6.96
N VAL A 66 -2.11 -16.55 -7.17
CA VAL A 66 -2.50 -17.45 -8.27
C VAL A 66 -3.97 -17.85 -8.15
N MET A 67 -4.44 -18.11 -6.93
CA MET A 67 -5.82 -18.54 -6.69
C MET A 67 -6.85 -17.42 -6.84
N LEU A 68 -6.54 -16.22 -6.35
CA LEU A 68 -7.45 -15.08 -6.36
C LEU A 68 -7.39 -14.30 -7.68
N GLY A 69 -6.25 -14.31 -8.35
CA GLY A 69 -6.01 -13.61 -9.60
C GLY A 69 -5.62 -12.14 -9.41
N ALA A 70 -5.05 -11.57 -10.48
CA ALA A 70 -4.50 -10.21 -10.51
C ALA A 70 -5.54 -9.13 -10.15
N GLN A 71 -6.79 -9.27 -10.61
CA GLN A 71 -7.84 -8.28 -10.38
C GLN A 71 -8.23 -8.15 -8.89
N ILE A 72 -8.26 -9.27 -8.16
CA ILE A 72 -8.52 -9.24 -6.71
C ILE A 72 -7.35 -8.58 -5.99
N LEU A 73 -6.11 -8.92 -6.35
CA LEU A 73 -4.93 -8.31 -5.77
C LEU A 73 -4.87 -6.79 -6.04
N GLU A 74 -5.19 -6.36 -7.26
CA GLU A 74 -5.23 -4.94 -7.62
C GLU A 74 -6.24 -4.18 -6.78
N SER A 75 -7.48 -4.69 -6.69
CA SER A 75 -8.55 -4.10 -5.88
C SER A 75 -8.15 -4.00 -4.41
N ALA A 76 -7.64 -5.09 -3.83
CA ALA A 76 -7.16 -5.11 -2.45
C ALA A 76 -6.04 -4.10 -2.20
N THR A 77 -5.11 -3.95 -3.15
CA THR A 77 -4.00 -3.00 -3.07
C THR A 77 -4.49 -1.56 -3.12
N ARG A 78 -5.42 -1.23 -4.02
CA ARG A 78 -6.02 0.12 -4.11
C ARG A 78 -6.75 0.50 -2.83
N THR A 79 -7.61 -0.39 -2.32
CA THR A 79 -8.34 -0.16 -1.06
C THR A 79 -7.39 0.08 0.10
N LEU A 80 -6.29 -0.68 0.19
CA LEU A 80 -5.31 -0.51 1.26
C LEU A 80 -4.58 0.85 1.20
N ILE A 81 -4.23 1.31 -0.01
CA ILE A 81 -3.66 2.65 -0.20
C ILE A 81 -4.66 3.73 0.24
N GLU A 82 -5.93 3.61 -0.15
CA GLU A 82 -6.99 4.55 0.24
C GLU A 82 -7.18 4.59 1.75
N GLU A 83 -7.19 3.44 2.42
CA GLU A 83 -7.27 3.33 3.88
C GLU A 83 -6.09 4.05 4.56
N TRP A 84 -4.86 3.85 4.07
CA TRP A 84 -3.68 4.51 4.62
C TRP A 84 -3.67 6.02 4.35
N LEU A 85 -4.06 6.45 3.15
CA LEU A 85 -4.20 7.86 2.83
C LEU A 85 -5.26 8.52 3.73
N HIS A 86 -6.40 7.86 3.91
CA HIS A 86 -7.44 8.36 4.81
C HIS A 86 -6.97 8.42 6.27
N ALA A 87 -6.20 7.44 6.73
CA ALA A 87 -5.60 7.46 8.07
C ALA A 87 -4.61 8.63 8.24
N LEU A 88 -3.88 9.01 7.19
CA LEU A 88 -3.00 10.19 7.19
C LEU A 88 -3.78 11.51 7.17
N GLU A 89 -4.95 11.55 6.54
CA GLU A 89 -5.83 12.72 6.49
C GLU A 89 -6.54 13.00 7.81
N GLN A 90 -6.64 12.02 8.72
CA GLN A 90 -7.27 12.25 10.01
C GLN A 90 -6.53 13.35 10.80
N PRO A 91 -7.25 14.38 11.29
CA PRO A 91 -6.70 15.63 11.82
C PRO A 91 -5.79 15.48 13.07
N GLY A 92 -5.62 14.26 13.59
CA GLY A 92 -4.62 13.94 14.62
C GLY A 92 -3.17 13.87 14.12
N LEU A 93 -2.94 13.52 12.84
CA LEU A 93 -1.59 13.40 12.25
C LEU A 93 -1.07 14.71 11.63
N ALA A 94 -1.98 15.55 11.10
CA ALA A 94 -1.63 16.86 10.53
C ALA A 94 -0.93 17.80 11.52
N ARG A 95 -1.16 17.63 12.83
CA ARG A 95 -0.47 18.39 13.90
C ARG A 95 0.98 17.94 14.15
N VAL A 96 1.39 16.78 13.64
CA VAL A 96 2.73 16.19 13.85
C VAL A 96 3.64 16.43 12.64
N VAL A 97 3.08 16.67 11.44
CA VAL A 97 3.86 16.86 10.19
C VAL A 97 4.37 18.31 10.02
N THR A 98 3.88 19.27 10.82
CA THR A 98 4.13 20.70 10.60
C THR A 98 5.50 21.26 11.02
N PRO A 99 6.49 20.50 11.55
CA PRO A 99 7.85 21.04 11.56
C PRO A 99 8.92 19.99 11.24
N LEU A 100 8.79 19.22 10.17
CA LEU A 100 9.92 18.42 9.68
C LEU A 100 10.07 18.64 8.18
N GLY A 101 11.05 19.47 7.82
CA GLY A 101 11.40 19.81 6.44
C GLY A 101 11.68 18.58 5.60
N CYS A 102 10.63 18.02 5.02
CA CYS A 102 10.70 16.88 4.13
C CYS A 102 11.46 17.27 2.86
N ALA A 103 12.49 16.47 2.57
CA ALA A 103 13.05 16.36 1.23
C ALA A 103 11.91 16.21 0.21
N THR A 104 12.09 16.87 -0.93
CA THR A 104 11.04 17.24 -1.89
C THR A 104 10.05 16.09 -2.18
N PRO A 105 8.76 16.21 -1.81
CA PRO A 105 7.76 15.15 -2.06
C PRO A 105 7.46 14.98 -3.56
N SER A 106 7.00 13.78 -3.94
CA SER A 106 6.55 13.47 -5.31
C SER A 106 5.38 14.39 -5.75
N PRO A 107 5.16 14.57 -7.06
CA PRO A 107 4.11 15.46 -7.57
C PRO A 107 2.69 15.07 -7.12
N GLU A 108 2.37 13.78 -7.00
CA GLU A 108 1.09 13.29 -6.48
C GLU A 108 0.89 13.74 -5.03
N LEU A 109 1.89 13.54 -4.16
CA LEU A 109 1.84 13.95 -2.75
C LEU A 109 1.71 15.48 -2.61
N ARG A 110 2.39 16.28 -3.44
CA ARG A 110 2.25 17.75 -3.41
C ARG A 110 0.81 18.23 -3.66
N ARG A 111 0.01 17.48 -4.42
CA ARG A 111 -1.40 17.85 -4.67
C ARG A 111 -2.27 17.58 -3.45
N THR A 112 -2.07 16.46 -2.77
CA THR A 112 -2.83 16.08 -1.56
C THR A 112 -2.49 16.97 -0.36
N PHE A 113 -1.22 17.37 -0.20
CA PHE A 113 -0.76 18.18 0.96
C PHE A 113 -0.85 19.70 0.76
N ARG A 114 -1.22 20.20 -0.43
CA ARG A 114 -1.26 21.65 -0.75
C ARG A 114 -2.20 22.51 0.11
N PRO A 115 -3.32 22.01 0.70
CA PRO A 115 -4.16 22.83 1.57
C PRO A 115 -3.51 23.21 2.91
N LEU A 116 -2.47 22.50 3.36
CA LEU A 116 -1.91 22.67 4.71
C LEU A 116 -0.80 23.75 4.81
N ALA A 117 -0.37 24.33 3.69
CA ALA A 117 0.74 25.30 3.66
C ALA A 117 0.29 26.79 3.62
N ARG A 118 -1.02 27.08 3.57
CA ARG A 118 -1.56 28.45 3.68
C ARG A 118 -2.13 28.65 5.08
N GLY A 119 -1.26 28.87 6.06
CA GLY A 119 -1.67 29.16 7.43
C GLY A 119 -0.61 28.97 8.51
N ALA A 120 0.64 28.70 8.14
CA ALA A 120 1.78 28.86 9.05
C ALA A 120 2.27 30.31 9.02
#